data_AF-K1Q5J2-F1
#
_entry.id   AF-K1Q5J2-F1
#
_cell.length_a   1.000
_cell.length_b   1.000
_cell.length_c   1.000
_cell.angle_alpha   90.00
_cell.angle_beta   90.00
_cell.angle_gamma   90.00
#
_symmetry.space_group_name_H-M   'P 1'
#
loop_
_entity.id
_entity.type
_entity.pdbx_description
1 polymer ?
#
loop_
_entity_poly.entity_id
_entity_poly.type
_entity_poly.pdbx_seq_one_letter_code
_entity_poly.pdbx_strand_id
1 'polypeptide(L)'
;MALQWTFVASFMYIEIAVVIILLLPFVSPGRWQKIFRSRLVSGVSAYSNIYFNVFIAILLLLFVDSIREVHKYTAPTEEVDLKHNPDAANLAMMKLFRAQRNFYISGFALFLWFIIRRLLTLINEEAKLAAQCQAYKKQAESATEAAKRLMEEKDNSVNKGKEDHEDLDPEEKNIAVKLDQTKEQLVKTKEELKKTKVDLETLKSQATSTNNEYDRLLKEHEKLQKQVDTESSKKDN
;
A
#
# COMPACT_ATOMS: atom_id res chain seq x y z
N MET A 1 -27.38 32.96 13.13
CA MET A 1 -26.25 32.56 12.26
C MET A 1 -26.76 32.54 10.83
N ALA A 2 -26.01 32.95 9.82
CA ALA A 2 -26.48 32.80 8.44
C ALA A 2 -26.63 31.30 8.11
N LEU A 3 -27.70 30.93 7.40
CA LEU A 3 -28.05 29.54 7.08
C LEU A 3 -26.91 28.77 6.38
N GLN A 4 -26.07 29.48 5.63
CA GLN A 4 -24.87 28.91 5.01
C GLN A 4 -23.89 28.32 6.03
N TRP A 5 -23.61 29.01 7.13
CA TRP A 5 -22.61 28.59 8.11
C TRP A 5 -23.13 27.45 9.00
N THR A 6 -24.44 27.39 9.22
CA THR A 6 -25.06 26.23 9.87
C THR A 6 -24.98 25.00 8.98
N PHE A 7 -25.16 25.14 7.67
CA PHE A 7 -25.02 24.02 6.73
C PHE A 7 -23.58 23.48 6.71
N VAL A 8 -22.57 24.37 6.61
CA VAL A 8 -21.15 23.96 6.64
C VAL A 8 -20.80 23.30 7.99
N ALA A 9 -21.30 23.83 9.10
CA ALA A 9 -21.08 23.21 10.42
C ALA A 9 -21.71 21.82 10.53
N SER A 10 -22.96 21.65 10.07
CA SER A 10 -23.62 20.34 10.03
C SER A 10 -22.84 19.34 9.17
N PHE A 11 -22.34 19.79 8.01
CA PHE A 11 -21.50 18.98 7.16
C PHE A 11 -20.21 18.55 7.88
N MET A 12 -19.50 19.47 8.52
CA MET A 12 -18.30 19.18 9.31
C MET A 12 -18.56 18.15 10.41
N TYR A 13 -19.70 18.24 11.12
CA TYR A 13 -20.04 17.26 12.15
C TYR A 13 -20.30 15.86 11.57
N ILE A 14 -20.93 15.78 10.40
CA ILE A 14 -21.09 14.51 9.68
C ILE A 14 -19.72 13.96 9.29
N GLU A 15 -18.82 14.80 8.78
CA GLU A 15 -17.46 14.38 8.43
C GLU A 15 -16.70 13.84 9.62
N ILE A 16 -16.76 14.50 10.79
CA ILE A 16 -16.14 14.02 12.02
C ILE A 16 -16.70 12.64 12.40
N ALA A 17 -18.02 12.47 12.36
CA ALA A 17 -18.65 11.18 12.65
C ALA A 17 -18.19 10.08 11.67
N VAL A 18 -18.12 10.39 10.38
CA VAL A 18 -17.63 9.47 9.35
C VAL A 18 -16.17 9.10 9.58
N VAL A 19 -15.30 10.07 9.89
CA VAL A 19 -13.88 9.81 10.18
C VAL A 19 -13.73 8.92 11.41
N ILE A 20 -14.48 9.18 12.48
CA ILE A 20 -14.47 8.33 13.68
C ILE A 20 -14.89 6.90 13.32
N ILE A 21 -15.97 6.73 12.57
CA ILE A 21 -16.43 5.40 12.12
C ILE A 21 -15.38 4.69 11.25
N LEU A 22 -14.70 5.42 10.35
CA LEU A 22 -13.67 4.87 9.47
C LEU A 22 -12.38 4.53 10.23
N LEU A 23 -12.04 5.26 11.28
CA LEU A 23 -10.84 5.01 12.11
C LEU A 23 -11.05 3.88 13.13
N LEU A 24 -12.29 3.55 13.48
CA LEU A 24 -12.56 2.51 14.45
C LEU A 24 -12.14 1.12 13.89
N PRO A 25 -11.31 0.36 14.62
CA PRO A 25 -10.84 -0.96 14.20
C PRO A 25 -11.96 -2.03 14.23
N PHE A 26 -13.19 -1.65 14.60
CA PHE A 26 -14.33 -2.57 14.76
C PHE A 26 -14.89 -3.09 13.43
N VAL A 27 -14.65 -2.40 12.31
CA VAL A 27 -15.17 -2.79 11.00
C VAL A 27 -14.03 -3.37 10.16
N SER A 28 -14.03 -4.69 10.03
CA SER A 28 -13.00 -5.37 9.24
C SER A 28 -13.05 -4.94 7.75
N PRO A 29 -11.90 -4.94 7.05
CA PRO A 29 -11.82 -4.62 5.61
C PRO A 29 -12.80 -5.45 4.76
N GLY A 30 -13.07 -6.70 5.15
CA GLY A 30 -14.04 -7.56 4.48
C GLY A 30 -15.51 -7.13 4.62
N ARG A 31 -15.88 -6.47 5.73
CA ARG A 31 -17.23 -5.88 5.89
C ARG A 31 -17.38 -4.63 5.04
N TRP A 32 -16.37 -3.76 5.06
CA TRP A 32 -16.28 -2.61 4.17
C TRP A 32 -16.37 -3.03 2.70
N GLN A 33 -15.67 -4.10 2.31
CA GLN A 33 -15.73 -4.61 0.94
C GLN A 33 -17.15 -4.97 0.51
N LYS A 34 -17.95 -5.62 1.38
CA LYS A 34 -19.35 -5.94 1.07
C LYS A 34 -20.22 -4.69 0.91
N ILE A 35 -20.00 -3.68 1.74
CA ILE A 35 -20.70 -2.39 1.67
C ILE A 35 -20.30 -1.65 0.39
N PHE A 36 -19.00 -1.53 0.10
CA PHE A 36 -18.48 -0.84 -1.09
C PHE A 36 -18.83 -1.54 -2.40
N ARG A 37 -18.99 -2.87 -2.39
CA ARG A 37 -19.41 -3.66 -3.57
C ARG A 37 -20.93 -3.70 -3.75
N SER A 38 -21.70 -3.08 -2.86
CA SER A 38 -23.15 -2.97 -3.03
C SER A 38 -23.50 -2.11 -4.24
N ARG A 39 -24.62 -2.43 -4.91
CA ARG A 39 -25.08 -1.75 -6.13
C ARG A 39 -25.22 -0.23 -5.94
N LEU A 40 -25.68 0.20 -4.77
CA LEU A 40 -25.84 1.62 -4.44
C LEU A 40 -24.50 2.34 -4.39
N VAL A 41 -23.51 1.78 -3.70
CA VAL A 41 -22.18 2.40 -3.56
C VAL A 41 -21.41 2.35 -4.88
N SER A 42 -21.60 1.32 -5.71
CA SER A 42 -21.02 1.25 -7.05
C SER A 42 -21.58 2.30 -8.02
N GLY A 43 -22.86 2.65 -7.91
CA GLY A 43 -23.45 3.73 -8.70
C GLY A 43 -22.96 5.11 -8.27
N VAL A 44 -22.79 5.31 -6.96
CA VAL A 44 -22.22 6.55 -6.38
C VAL A 44 -20.75 6.68 -6.70
N SER A 45 -19.98 5.59 -6.71
CA SER A 45 -18.53 5.63 -6.99
C SER A 45 -18.21 6.07 -8.42
N ALA A 46 -19.06 5.73 -9.40
CA ALA A 46 -18.89 6.12 -10.81
C ALA A 46 -18.83 7.65 -10.98
N TYR A 47 -19.66 8.38 -10.23
CA TYR A 47 -19.69 9.85 -10.27
C TYR A 47 -18.94 10.49 -9.08
N SER A 48 -18.38 9.70 -8.17
CA SER A 48 -17.75 10.19 -6.94
C SER A 48 -16.63 11.17 -7.18
N ASN A 49 -15.83 11.01 -8.25
CA ASN A 49 -14.77 11.95 -8.59
C ASN A 49 -15.30 13.33 -8.99
N ILE A 50 -16.42 13.38 -9.74
CA ILE A 50 -17.03 14.65 -10.16
C ILE A 50 -17.64 15.34 -8.94
N TYR A 51 -18.44 14.62 -8.15
CA TYR A 51 -19.00 15.17 -6.92
C TYR A 51 -17.91 15.66 -5.96
N PHE A 52 -16.83 14.88 -5.80
CA PHE A 52 -15.69 15.26 -4.95
C PHE A 52 -15.05 16.57 -5.42
N ASN A 53 -14.78 16.72 -6.72
CA ASN A 53 -14.16 17.91 -7.30
C ASN A 53 -15.07 19.15 -7.19
N VAL A 54 -16.38 18.99 -7.36
CA VAL A 54 -17.33 20.09 -7.19
C VAL A 54 -17.43 20.51 -5.72
N PHE A 55 -17.56 19.54 -4.80
CA PHE A 55 -17.65 19.82 -3.38
C PHE A 55 -16.38 20.47 -2.82
N ILE A 56 -15.19 20.01 -3.22
CA ILE A 56 -13.94 20.64 -2.78
C ILE A 56 -13.81 22.07 -3.33
N ALA A 57 -14.26 22.33 -4.56
CA ALA A 57 -14.27 23.69 -5.10
C ALA A 57 -15.19 24.62 -4.29
N ILE A 58 -16.38 24.15 -3.90
CA ILE A 58 -17.30 24.90 -3.04
C ILE A 58 -16.69 25.16 -1.66
N LEU A 59 -16.11 24.13 -1.02
CA LEU A 59 -15.46 24.28 0.29
C LEU A 59 -14.26 25.21 0.23
N LEU A 60 -13.45 25.16 -0.85
CA LEU A 60 -12.35 26.09 -1.08
C LEU A 60 -12.84 27.53 -1.23
N LEU A 61 -13.92 27.76 -1.99
CA LEU A 61 -14.50 29.10 -2.13
C LEU A 61 -14.99 29.64 -0.79
N LEU A 62 -15.69 28.83 0.00
CA LEU A 62 -16.16 29.22 1.34
C LEU A 62 -15.00 29.45 2.31
N PHE A 63 -13.93 28.67 2.20
CA PHE A 63 -12.73 28.84 3.01
C PHE A 63 -12.01 30.14 2.65
N VAL A 64 -11.84 30.44 1.36
CA VAL A 64 -11.25 31.73 0.90
C VAL A 64 -12.13 32.91 1.30
N ASP A 65 -13.46 32.78 1.22
CA ASP A 65 -14.40 33.79 1.71
C ASP A 65 -14.22 34.02 3.22
N SER A 66 -14.08 32.96 4.00
CA SER A 66 -13.85 33.07 5.45
C SER A 66 -12.52 33.72 5.80
N ILE A 67 -11.45 33.47 5.03
CA ILE A 67 -10.15 34.15 5.18
C ILE A 67 -10.31 35.65 4.93
N ARG A 68 -10.99 36.01 3.84
CA ARG A 68 -11.27 37.41 3.52
C ARG A 68 -12.11 38.08 4.61
N GLU A 69 -13.10 37.37 5.14
CA GLU A 69 -13.96 37.87 6.21
C GLU A 69 -13.17 38.10 7.52
N VAL A 70 -12.29 37.16 7.89
CA VAL A 70 -11.39 37.34 9.05
C VAL A 70 -10.46 38.52 8.83
N HIS A 71 -9.77 38.60 7.70
CA HIS A 71 -8.85 39.70 7.40
C HIS A 71 -9.56 41.06 7.41
N LYS A 72 -10.78 41.13 6.86
CA LYS A 72 -11.61 42.34 6.85
C LYS A 72 -11.94 42.85 8.26
N TYR A 73 -12.23 41.95 9.20
CA TYR A 73 -12.57 42.32 10.58
C TYR A 73 -11.35 42.35 11.53
N THR A 74 -10.19 41.87 11.09
CA THR A 74 -8.92 41.93 11.82
C THR A 74 -8.13 43.22 11.53
N ALA A 75 -8.27 43.79 10.33
CA ALA A 75 -7.63 45.07 10.00
C ALA A 75 -8.06 46.13 11.03
N PRO A 76 -7.11 46.92 11.59
CA PRO A 76 -7.45 47.95 12.57
C PRO A 76 -8.45 48.91 11.93
N THR A 77 -9.62 49.05 12.53
CA THR A 77 -10.59 50.08 12.17
C THR A 77 -10.01 51.44 12.58
N GLU A 78 -8.99 51.94 11.88
CA GLU A 78 -8.45 53.29 12.08
C GLU A 78 -9.51 54.36 11.75
N GLU A 79 -10.53 54.00 10.96
CA GLU A 79 -11.60 54.89 10.52
C GLU A 79 -12.81 54.97 11.47
N VAL A 80 -12.91 54.08 12.46
CA VAL A 80 -14.00 54.11 13.44
C VAL A 80 -13.39 54.42 14.80
N ASP A 81 -13.82 55.51 15.44
CA ASP A 81 -13.39 55.88 16.79
C ASP A 81 -13.92 54.88 17.84
N LEU A 82 -13.35 53.68 17.84
CA LEU A 82 -13.66 52.57 18.75
C LEU A 82 -13.28 52.92 20.19
N LYS A 83 -12.46 53.95 20.40
CA LYS A 83 -12.11 54.46 21.73
C LYS A 83 -13.23 55.30 22.34
N HIS A 84 -14.01 56.03 21.54
CA HIS A 84 -15.11 56.87 22.04
C HIS A 84 -16.49 56.21 22.02
N ASN A 85 -16.67 55.06 21.35
CA ASN A 85 -17.94 54.34 21.31
C ASN A 85 -17.78 52.88 21.75
N PRO A 86 -18.00 52.55 23.04
CA PRO A 86 -17.85 51.19 23.55
C PRO A 86 -18.79 50.18 22.87
N ASP A 87 -19.97 50.60 22.42
CA ASP A 87 -20.91 49.74 21.70
C ASP A 87 -20.42 49.37 20.29
N ALA A 88 -19.71 50.28 19.61
CA ALA A 88 -19.11 50.02 18.31
C ALA A 88 -17.91 49.05 18.42
N ALA A 89 -17.11 49.20 19.49
CA ALA A 89 -16.04 48.27 19.82
C ALA A 89 -16.56 46.84 20.08
N ASN A 90 -17.61 46.71 20.91
CA ASN A 90 -18.25 45.43 21.19
C ASN A 90 -18.81 44.76 19.93
N LEU A 91 -19.44 45.54 19.03
CA LEU A 91 -19.96 45.02 17.77
C LEU A 91 -18.84 44.54 16.83
N ALA A 92 -17.72 45.27 16.75
CA ALA A 92 -16.56 44.88 15.95
C ALA A 92 -15.94 43.57 16.46
N MET A 93 -15.73 43.45 17.77
CA MET A 93 -15.25 42.22 18.40
C MET A 93 -16.19 41.03 18.15
N MET A 94 -17.51 41.26 18.22
CA MET A 94 -18.49 40.21 17.94
C MET A 94 -18.45 39.73 16.48
N LYS A 95 -18.25 40.65 15.51
CA LYS A 95 -18.10 40.30 14.09
C LYS A 95 -16.79 39.54 13.83
N LEU A 96 -15.69 39.96 14.45
CA LEU A 96 -14.41 39.25 14.37
C LEU A 96 -14.50 37.82 14.92
N PHE A 97 -15.10 37.64 16.10
CA PHE A 97 -15.30 36.31 16.68
C PHE A 97 -16.14 35.40 15.77
N ARG A 98 -17.18 35.96 15.15
CA ARG A 98 -18.01 35.24 14.17
C ARG A 98 -17.19 34.79 12.97
N ALA A 99 -16.37 35.68 12.40
CA ALA A 99 -15.53 35.38 11.26
C ALA A 99 -14.47 34.32 11.59
N GLN A 100 -13.79 34.43 12.74
CA GLN A 100 -12.81 33.45 13.20
C GLN A 100 -13.40 32.05 13.34
N ARG A 101 -14.57 31.92 13.98
CA ARG A 101 -15.25 30.63 14.11
C ARG A 101 -15.63 30.04 12.75
N ASN A 102 -16.15 30.86 11.83
CA ASN A 102 -16.52 30.42 10.48
C ASN A 102 -15.29 29.96 9.66
N PHE A 103 -14.16 30.63 9.84
CA PHE A 103 -12.87 30.23 9.27
C PHE A 103 -12.42 28.86 9.79
N TYR A 104 -12.48 28.62 11.10
CA TYR A 104 -12.16 27.30 11.65
C TYR A 104 -13.11 26.22 11.12
N ILE A 105 -14.42 26.46 11.11
CA ILE A 105 -15.41 25.49 10.63
C ILE A 105 -15.14 25.10 9.16
N SER A 106 -14.96 26.08 8.28
CA SER A 106 -14.71 25.81 6.86
C SER A 106 -13.33 25.17 6.61
N GLY A 107 -12.30 25.59 7.36
CA GLY A 107 -10.98 24.99 7.29
C GLY A 107 -10.95 23.54 7.76
N PHE A 108 -11.61 23.22 8.88
CA PHE A 108 -11.73 21.85 9.36
C PHE A 108 -12.55 20.98 8.43
N ALA A 109 -13.68 21.48 7.89
CA ALA A 109 -14.47 20.74 6.91
C ALA A 109 -13.64 20.38 5.67
N LEU A 110 -12.94 21.36 5.11
CA LEU A 110 -12.05 21.15 3.96
C LEU A 110 -10.95 20.11 4.26
N PHE A 111 -10.32 20.21 5.43
CA PHE A 111 -9.28 19.28 5.85
C PHE A 111 -9.82 17.85 6.04
N LEU A 112 -10.96 17.70 6.72
CA LEU A 112 -11.60 16.41 6.95
C LEU A 112 -12.05 15.76 5.64
N TRP A 113 -12.52 16.55 4.67
CA TRP A 113 -12.86 16.05 3.34
C TRP A 113 -11.69 15.34 2.65
N PHE A 114 -10.48 15.92 2.72
CA PHE A 114 -9.25 15.28 2.22
C PHE A 114 -8.92 13.99 2.98
N ILE A 115 -9.04 14.00 4.31
CA ILE A 115 -8.82 12.82 5.14
C ILE A 115 -9.78 11.70 4.75
N ILE A 116 -11.08 11.99 4.65
CA ILE A 116 -12.11 11.01 4.28
C ILE A 116 -11.78 10.41 2.91
N ARG A 117 -11.42 11.23 1.93
CA ARG A 117 -11.04 10.74 0.60
C ARG A 117 -9.83 9.81 0.66
N ARG A 118 -8.81 10.19 1.42
CA ARG A 118 -7.60 9.37 1.61
C ARG A 118 -7.94 8.04 2.30
N LEU A 119 -8.70 8.07 3.40
CA LEU A 119 -9.12 6.88 4.15
C LEU A 119 -9.96 5.95 3.29
N LEU A 120 -10.97 6.47 2.58
CA LEU A 120 -11.82 5.66 1.69
C LEU A 120 -11.01 5.00 0.59
N THR A 121 -10.01 5.68 0.02
CA THR A 121 -9.15 5.11 -1.02
C THR A 121 -8.31 3.97 -0.46
N LEU A 122 -7.65 4.19 0.68
CA LEU A 122 -6.82 3.18 1.34
C LEU A 122 -7.63 1.95 1.76
N ILE A 123 -8.81 2.12 2.36
CA ILE A 123 -9.69 1.01 2.75
C ILE A 123 -10.14 0.21 1.54
N ASN A 124 -10.45 0.88 0.42
CA ASN A 124 -10.83 0.19 -0.81
C ASN A 124 -9.66 -0.58 -1.44
N GLU A 125 -8.45 -0.03 -1.41
CA GLU A 125 -7.25 -0.71 -1.88
C GLU A 125 -6.92 -1.92 -1.01
N GLU A 126 -6.97 -1.77 0.31
CA GLU A 126 -6.74 -2.85 1.27
C GLU A 126 -7.78 -3.96 1.10
N ALA A 127 -9.06 -3.62 0.97
CA ALA A 127 -10.14 -4.58 0.74
C ALA A 127 -9.95 -5.36 -0.59
N LYS A 128 -9.53 -4.68 -1.66
CA LYS A 128 -9.22 -5.33 -2.94
C LYS A 128 -8.03 -6.27 -2.80
N LEU A 129 -6.96 -5.82 -2.16
CA LEU A 129 -5.74 -6.60 -1.96
C LEU A 129 -6.00 -7.83 -1.09
N ALA A 130 -6.78 -7.69 -0.01
CA ALA A 130 -7.18 -8.80 0.86
C ALA A 130 -7.99 -9.86 0.08
N ALA A 131 -8.93 -9.44 -0.76
CA ALA A 131 -9.72 -10.34 -1.58
C ALA A 131 -8.88 -11.04 -2.68
N GLN A 132 -7.95 -10.31 -3.31
CA GLN A 132 -7.01 -10.89 -4.25
C GLN A 132 -6.09 -11.91 -3.57
N CYS A 133 -5.54 -11.60 -2.40
CA CYS A 133 -4.72 -12.52 -1.62
C CYS A 133 -5.50 -13.80 -1.26
N GLN A 134 -6.77 -13.67 -0.86
CA GLN A 134 -7.61 -14.84 -0.59
C GLN A 134 -7.87 -15.68 -1.86
N ALA A 135 -8.09 -15.04 -3.01
CA ALA A 135 -8.25 -15.74 -4.28
C ALA A 135 -6.97 -16.46 -4.71
N TYR A 136 -5.81 -15.80 -4.60
CA TYR A 136 -4.51 -16.40 -4.91
C TYR A 136 -4.17 -17.57 -3.98
N LYS A 137 -4.47 -17.47 -2.68
CA LYS A 137 -4.31 -18.58 -1.74
C LYS A 137 -5.13 -19.80 -2.15
N LYS A 138 -6.42 -19.62 -2.46
CA LYS A 138 -7.28 -20.70 -2.96
C LYS A 138 -6.77 -21.29 -4.27
N GLN A 139 -6.28 -20.45 -5.18
CA GLN A 139 -5.72 -20.92 -6.45
C GLN A 139 -4.46 -21.77 -6.22
N ALA A 140 -3.54 -21.34 -5.35
CA ALA A 140 -2.34 -22.09 -4.99
C ALA A 140 -2.68 -23.42 -4.30
N GLU A 141 -3.66 -23.42 -3.38
CA GLU A 141 -4.15 -24.64 -2.73
C GLU A 141 -4.75 -25.61 -3.76
N SER A 142 -5.63 -25.13 -4.64
CA SER A 142 -6.23 -25.96 -5.69
C SER A 142 -5.22 -26.54 -6.68
N ALA A 143 -4.19 -25.76 -7.05
CA ALA A 143 -3.12 -26.23 -7.92
C ALA A 143 -2.25 -27.28 -7.22
N THR A 144 -1.98 -27.10 -5.92
CA THR A 144 -1.22 -28.07 -5.11
C THR A 144 -2.01 -29.36 -4.93
N GLU A 145 -3.32 -29.27 -4.69
CA GLU A 145 -4.20 -30.43 -4.59
C GLU A 145 -4.30 -31.18 -5.92
N ALA A 146 -4.45 -30.47 -7.05
CA ALA A 146 -4.44 -31.07 -8.38
C ALA A 146 -3.10 -31.76 -8.68
N ALA A 147 -1.98 -31.13 -8.35
CA ALA A 147 -0.65 -31.74 -8.50
C ALA A 147 -0.48 -32.99 -7.64
N LYS A 148 -0.95 -32.98 -6.38
CA LYS A 148 -0.95 -34.17 -5.51
C LYS A 148 -1.79 -35.30 -6.09
N ARG A 149 -3.01 -35.01 -6.56
CA ARG A 149 -3.89 -36.01 -7.18
C ARG A 149 -3.22 -36.64 -8.40
N LEU A 150 -2.58 -35.86 -9.26
CA LEU A 150 -1.84 -36.36 -10.41
C LEU A 150 -0.63 -37.23 -10.01
N MET A 151 0.05 -36.90 -8.92
CA MET A 151 1.15 -37.73 -8.39
C MET A 151 0.63 -39.05 -7.81
N GLU A 152 -0.45 -39.02 -7.04
CA GLU A 152 -1.08 -40.22 -6.46
C GLU A 152 -1.69 -41.15 -7.52
N GLU A 153 -2.30 -40.59 -8.57
CA GLU A 153 -2.82 -41.35 -9.70
C GLU A 153 -1.69 -42.01 -10.50
N LYS A 154 -0.56 -41.30 -10.70
CA LYS A 154 0.63 -41.87 -11.31
C LYS A 154 1.20 -43.01 -10.47
N ASP A 155 1.33 -42.85 -9.16
CA ASP A 155 1.86 -43.91 -8.28
C ASP A 155 0.94 -45.14 -8.23
N ASN A 156 -0.38 -44.95 -8.25
CA ASN A 156 -1.34 -46.07 -8.32
C ASN A 156 -1.36 -46.77 -9.68
N SER A 157 -1.14 -46.06 -10.79
CA SER A 157 -1.02 -46.65 -12.13
C SER A 157 0.27 -47.47 -12.30
N VAL A 158 1.37 -47.04 -11.65
CA VAL A 158 2.65 -47.77 -11.64
C VAL A 158 2.56 -49.08 -10.83
N ASN A 159 1.66 -49.16 -9.86
CA ASN A 159 1.47 -50.36 -9.02
C ASN A 159 0.51 -51.40 -9.61
N LYS A 160 -0.28 -51.05 -10.65
CA LYS A 160 -1.19 -51.98 -11.35
C LYS A 160 -0.58 -52.66 -12.59
N GLY A 161 0.55 -52.18 -13.10
CA GLY A 161 1.19 -52.70 -14.31
C GLY A 161 2.17 -53.87 -14.10
N LYS A 162 1.96 -54.72 -13.08
CA LYS A 162 2.87 -55.84 -12.75
C LYS A 162 2.26 -57.23 -12.92
N GLU A 163 1.02 -57.35 -13.38
CA GLU A 163 0.40 -58.65 -13.65
C GLU A 163 -0.01 -58.72 -15.12
N ASP A 164 0.43 -59.82 -15.74
CA ASP A 164 0.17 -60.31 -17.09
C ASP A 164 0.94 -59.67 -18.26
N HIS A 165 2.18 -60.11 -18.41
CA HIS A 165 2.88 -60.09 -19.70
C HIS A 165 3.12 -61.52 -20.18
N GLU A 166 2.15 -62.10 -20.88
CA GLU A 166 2.44 -63.26 -21.74
C GLU A 166 1.94 -63.14 -23.18
N ASP A 167 1.26 -62.06 -23.59
CA ASP A 167 0.93 -61.85 -25.02
C ASP A 167 0.70 -60.37 -25.35
N LEU A 168 1.73 -59.59 -25.73
CA LEU A 168 1.53 -58.20 -26.18
C LEU A 168 2.36 -57.80 -27.42
N ASP A 169 1.69 -57.00 -28.26
CA ASP A 169 1.99 -56.55 -29.63
C ASP A 169 3.26 -55.67 -29.75
N PRO A 170 3.84 -55.49 -30.97
CA PRO A 170 5.12 -54.82 -31.19
C PRO A 170 5.16 -53.31 -30.82
N GLU A 171 4.01 -52.67 -30.58
CA GLU A 171 3.95 -51.29 -30.10
C GLU A 171 4.41 -51.14 -28.64
N GLU A 172 4.23 -52.15 -27.78
CA GLU A 172 4.64 -52.08 -26.36
C GLU A 172 6.15 -52.17 -26.16
N LYS A 173 6.86 -52.89 -27.04
CA LYS A 173 8.34 -52.92 -27.03
C LYS A 173 8.92 -51.53 -27.27
N ASN A 174 8.32 -50.74 -28.15
CA ASN A 174 8.74 -49.35 -28.40
C ASN A 174 8.45 -48.42 -27.22
N ILE A 175 7.40 -48.68 -26.45
CA ILE A 175 7.04 -47.90 -25.26
C ILE A 175 7.99 -48.25 -24.10
N ALA A 176 8.34 -49.53 -23.91
CA ALA A 176 9.30 -49.97 -22.90
C ALA A 176 10.70 -49.37 -23.13
N VAL A 177 11.19 -49.37 -24.38
CA VAL A 177 12.49 -48.75 -24.73
C VAL A 177 12.46 -47.24 -24.45
N LYS A 178 11.37 -46.54 -24.78
CA LYS A 178 11.23 -45.11 -24.46
C LYS A 178 11.14 -44.86 -22.95
N LEU A 179 10.50 -45.75 -22.20
CA LEU A 179 10.40 -45.64 -20.74
C LEU A 179 11.78 -45.75 -20.09
N ASP A 180 12.61 -46.70 -20.53
CA ASP A 180 13.95 -46.88 -19.99
C ASP A 180 14.89 -45.73 -20.39
N GLN A 181 14.78 -45.24 -21.63
CA GLN A 181 15.48 -44.00 -22.05
C GLN A 181 15.05 -42.79 -21.20
N THR A 182 13.76 -42.67 -20.88
CA THR A 182 13.25 -41.56 -20.07
C THR A 182 13.74 -41.66 -18.62
N LYS A 183 13.80 -42.87 -18.04
CA LYS A 183 14.37 -43.09 -16.71
C LYS A 183 15.86 -42.77 -16.68
N GLU A 184 16.61 -43.17 -17.70
CA GLU A 184 18.04 -42.88 -17.81
C GLU A 184 18.30 -41.37 -17.94
N GLN A 185 17.50 -40.66 -18.75
CA GLN A 185 17.54 -39.20 -18.84
C GLN A 185 17.17 -38.52 -17.53
N LEU A 186 16.22 -39.08 -16.77
CA LEU A 186 15.81 -38.56 -15.46
C LEU A 186 16.92 -38.71 -14.41
N VAL A 187 17.66 -39.83 -14.43
CA VAL A 187 18.83 -40.03 -13.57
C VAL A 187 19.94 -39.05 -13.93
N LYS A 188 20.28 -38.91 -15.22
CA LYS A 188 21.29 -37.97 -15.70
C LYS A 188 20.98 -36.52 -15.33
N THR A 189 19.76 -36.06 -15.60
CA THR A 189 19.34 -34.70 -15.24
C THR A 189 19.32 -34.46 -13.72
N LYS A 190 18.97 -35.47 -12.92
CA LYS A 190 19.02 -35.37 -11.46
C LYS A 190 20.45 -35.28 -10.93
N GLU A 191 21.40 -35.97 -11.56
CA GLU A 191 22.83 -35.85 -11.24
C GLU A 191 23.40 -34.49 -11.65
N GLU A 192 23.07 -34.00 -12.84
CA GLU A 192 23.43 -32.65 -13.30
C GLU A 192 22.87 -31.56 -12.37
N LEU A 193 21.62 -31.72 -11.93
CA LEU A 193 20.98 -30.79 -11.00
C LEU A 193 21.66 -30.80 -9.61
N LYS A 194 22.13 -31.96 -9.15
CA LYS A 194 22.95 -32.03 -7.92
C LYS A 194 24.31 -31.36 -8.10
N LYS A 195 25.01 -31.61 -9.21
CA LYS A 195 26.32 -30.99 -9.51
C LYS A 195 26.21 -29.48 -9.58
N THR A 196 25.28 -28.97 -10.39
CA THR A 196 25.02 -27.52 -10.52
C THR A 196 24.65 -26.85 -9.20
N LYS A 197 23.90 -27.52 -8.31
CA LYS A 197 23.60 -27.01 -6.97
C LYS A 197 24.85 -26.89 -6.10
N VAL A 198 25.73 -27.89 -6.13
CA VAL A 198 27.03 -27.85 -5.43
C VAL A 198 27.91 -26.74 -6.01
N ASP A 199 27.97 -26.57 -7.33
CA ASP A 199 28.72 -25.51 -7.98
C ASP A 199 28.18 -24.11 -7.61
N LEU A 200 26.86 -23.96 -7.45
CA LEU A 200 26.25 -22.71 -7.00
C LEU A 200 26.63 -22.40 -5.54
N GLU A 201 26.56 -23.39 -4.65
CA GLU A 201 26.97 -23.22 -3.26
C GLU A 201 28.45 -22.88 -3.12
N THR A 202 29.32 -23.51 -3.91
CA THR A 202 30.76 -23.20 -3.92
C THR A 202 31.05 -21.81 -4.49
N LEU A 203 30.40 -21.40 -5.58
CA LEU A 203 30.50 -20.04 -6.12
C LEU A 203 30.03 -18.99 -5.11
N LYS A 204 28.93 -19.26 -4.40
CA LYS A 204 28.43 -18.37 -3.36
C LYS A 204 29.43 -18.22 -2.21
N SER A 205 30.02 -19.33 -1.76
CA SER A 205 31.06 -19.32 -0.73
C SER A 205 32.30 -18.53 -1.18
N GLN A 206 32.78 -18.76 -2.40
CA GLN A 206 33.90 -18.02 -2.99
C GLN A 206 33.59 -16.52 -3.08
N ALA A 207 32.40 -16.14 -3.58
CA ALA A 207 31.98 -14.75 -3.67
C ALA A 207 31.96 -14.06 -2.29
N THR A 208 31.45 -14.76 -1.25
CA THR A 208 31.48 -14.22 0.12
C THR A 208 32.90 -14.06 0.66
N SER A 209 33.80 -15.02 0.39
CA SER A 209 35.20 -14.93 0.81
C SER A 209 35.94 -13.80 0.11
N THR A 210 35.71 -13.62 -1.20
CA THR A 210 36.29 -12.51 -1.97
C THR A 210 35.80 -11.17 -1.43
N ASN A 211 34.50 -11.05 -1.13
CA ASN A 211 33.94 -9.81 -0.59
C ASN A 211 34.56 -9.45 0.77
N ASN A 212 34.79 -10.45 1.64
CA ASN A 212 35.45 -10.25 2.93
C ASN A 212 36.91 -9.78 2.78
N GLU A 213 37.66 -10.32 1.81
CA GLU A 213 39.03 -9.87 1.52
C GLU A 213 39.04 -8.44 0.94
N TYR A 214 38.08 -8.09 0.10
CA TYR A 214 37.89 -6.70 -0.36
C TYR A 214 37.65 -5.74 0.81
N ASP A 215 36.75 -6.09 1.75
CA ASP A 215 36.48 -5.28 2.94
C ASP A 215 37.72 -5.13 3.84
N ARG A 216 38.52 -6.19 3.95
CA ARG A 216 39.79 -6.16 4.69
C ARG A 216 40.79 -5.24 4.01
N LEU A 217 40.97 -5.37 2.70
CA LEU A 217 41.91 -4.56 1.92
C LEU A 217 41.52 -3.07 1.95
N LEU A 218 40.23 -2.76 1.88
CA LEU A 218 39.71 -1.40 2.05
C LEU A 218 40.09 -0.80 3.42
N LYS A 219 39.97 -1.59 4.50
CA LYS A 219 40.39 -1.15 5.85
C LYS A 219 41.89 -0.96 5.96
N GLU A 220 42.70 -1.81 5.32
CA GLU A 220 44.15 -1.65 5.28
C GLU A 220 44.55 -0.41 4.48
N HIS A 221 43.91 -0.16 3.33
CA HIS A 221 44.09 1.08 2.56
C HIS A 221 43.71 2.32 3.37
N GLU A 222 42.58 2.31 4.08
CA GLU A 222 42.16 3.44 4.93
C GLU A 222 43.17 3.74 6.04
N LYS A 223 43.74 2.70 6.67
CA LYS A 223 44.79 2.84 7.69
C LYS A 223 46.08 3.43 7.10
N LEU A 224 46.51 2.92 5.94
CA LEU A 224 47.71 3.41 5.26
C LEU A 224 47.53 4.86 4.79
N GLN A 225 46.36 5.21 4.26
CA GLN A 225 46.05 6.59 3.86
C GLN A 225 46.15 7.54 5.06
N LYS A 226 45.56 7.17 6.21
CA LYS A 226 45.66 7.96 7.45
C LYS A 226 47.11 8.10 7.94
N GLN A 227 47.92 7.05 7.81
CA GLN A 227 49.35 7.10 8.17
C GLN A 227 50.12 8.05 7.25
N VAL A 228 49.90 7.98 5.94
CA VAL A 228 50.53 8.88 4.95
C VAL A 228 50.11 10.33 5.20
N ASP A 229 48.82 10.59 5.42
CA ASP A 229 48.31 11.93 5.74
C ASP A 229 48.96 12.46 7.05
N THR A 230 49.09 11.61 8.06
CA THR A 230 49.76 11.97 9.33
C THR A 230 51.25 12.23 9.15
N GLU A 231 51.96 11.43 8.34
CA GLU A 231 53.39 11.64 8.04
C GLU A 231 53.64 12.90 7.21
N SER A 232 52.76 13.22 6.26
CA SER A 232 52.83 14.48 5.49
C SER A 232 52.67 15.70 6.41
N SER A 233 51.69 15.67 7.32
CA SER A 233 51.47 16.77 8.28
C SER A 233 52.62 16.98 9.28
N LYS A 234 53.46 15.96 9.52
CA LYS A 234 54.65 16.05 10.37
C LYS A 234 55.91 16.53 9.65
N LYS A 235 55.96 16.49 8.31
CA LYS A 235 57.08 17.01 7.51
C LYS A 235 56.94 18.50 7.19
N ASP A 236 55.73 19.02 7.25
CA ASP A 236 55.42 20.44 6.95
C ASP A 236 55.46 21.35 8.20
N ASN A 237 55.97 20.85 9.34
CA ASN A 237 56.15 21.56 10.62
C ASN A 237 57.59 21.38 11.12
#